data_AF-A0A1Q5G6N5-F1
#
_entry.id   AF-A0A1Q5G6N5-F1
#
_cell.length_a   1.000
_cell.length_b   1.000
_cell.length_c   1.000
_cell.angle_alpha   90.00
_cell.angle_beta   90.00
_cell.angle_gamma   90.00
#
_symmetry.space_group_name_H-M   'P 1'
#
loop_
_entity.id
_entity.type
_entity.pdbx_description
1 polymer ?
#
loop_
_entity_poly.entity_id
_entity_poly.type
_entity_poly.pdbx_seq_one_letter_code
_entity_poly.pdbx_strand_id
1 'polypeptide(L)'
;MDFYGRQHVFDDLSRRLDRIKRSGTGELLAVRGRRQVGKSRLFTRFVERCGLPYLYFTAVKNATPAAELRSLAAELGTSTAPLKDAEALFASPPSDWRDALGRIAIACRDTPSVVVIDEFPWAAANDPSLEGQLQNSWDRQLEHTPVLFVLIGSDVTMMERLTEHDRPLYGRAKSRTISPFNPAECAQALGAGSDPAAAFDTALITGGYPRLVLDRARAESTRAFVHEELRDENSDLAVMGQRSLDAEFPDATQTRRILSAIGGTEVGFSTFTQVIGCLPEAGSTAQTAVTRAIRVLGDKGVLAVDTPVGTGATSKLRRYRICDPYLRFWFRFIEEQQANIARGRPDIARGFFDRGWPSWRGRAVEPLVQEAVSRLAPELAPLAPLGGTGQVGSWWNRDNSREYDIVVPAASGNTKLLLGSVKWRENKPFCARDLDHLAEGRAAVPGAAEAALLAVCPAGTADGVVVDLSLTPEDLLAAWSV
;
A
#
# COMPACT_ATOMS: atom_id res chain seq x y z
N MET A 1 15.75 -14.06 -12.51
CA MET A 1 14.94 -13.60 -11.37
C MET A 1 13.57 -13.26 -11.90
N ASP A 2 12.57 -14.04 -11.49
CA ASP A 2 11.20 -13.84 -11.94
C ASP A 2 10.64 -12.52 -11.38
N PHE A 3 9.77 -11.88 -12.15
CA PHE A 3 9.10 -10.64 -11.76
C PHE A 3 7.62 -10.95 -11.61
N TYR A 4 7.07 -10.69 -10.43
CA TYR A 4 5.71 -11.08 -10.05
C TYR A 4 4.81 -9.85 -9.91
N GLY A 5 3.52 -10.04 -10.19
CA GLY A 5 2.51 -9.00 -10.05
C GLY A 5 2.71 -7.80 -10.99
N ARG A 6 2.05 -6.69 -10.65
CA ARG A 6 2.11 -5.39 -11.34
C ARG A 6 1.61 -5.40 -12.78
N GLN A 7 0.92 -6.43 -13.24
CA GLN A 7 0.47 -6.52 -14.63
C GLN A 7 -0.37 -5.30 -15.02
N HIS A 8 -1.32 -4.90 -14.17
CA HIS A 8 -2.12 -3.69 -14.36
C HIS A 8 -1.28 -2.40 -14.51
N VAL A 9 -0.10 -2.32 -13.88
CA VAL A 9 0.83 -1.19 -14.03
C VAL A 9 1.57 -1.26 -15.36
N PHE A 10 2.02 -2.45 -15.76
CA PHE A 10 2.61 -2.67 -17.09
C PHE A 10 1.62 -2.34 -18.20
N ASP A 11 0.35 -2.72 -18.05
CA ASP A 11 -0.70 -2.43 -19.03
C ASP A 11 -1.03 -0.93 -19.09
N ASP A 12 -1.01 -0.22 -17.96
CA ASP A 12 -1.11 1.25 -17.95
C ASP A 12 0.08 1.91 -18.66
N LEU A 13 1.31 1.50 -18.34
CA LEU A 13 2.52 2.04 -18.96
C LEU A 13 2.58 1.73 -20.47
N SER A 14 2.16 0.53 -20.88
CA SER A 14 2.10 0.14 -22.30
C SER A 14 1.08 0.99 -23.06
N ARG A 15 -0.13 1.18 -22.51
CA ARG A 15 -1.14 2.08 -23.09
C ARG A 15 -0.65 3.52 -23.21
N ARG A 16 0.15 4.01 -22.27
CA ARG A 16 0.79 5.33 -22.35
C ARG A 16 1.79 5.39 -23.49
N LEU A 17 2.68 4.39 -23.62
CA LEU A 17 3.62 4.32 -24.74
C LEU A 17 2.90 4.27 -26.09
N ASP A 18 1.83 3.51 -26.22
CA ASP A 18 1.05 3.44 -27.46
C ASP A 18 0.35 4.76 -27.80
N ARG A 19 -0.03 5.55 -26.79
CA ARG A 19 -0.53 6.92 -27.00
C ARG A 19 0.60 7.83 -27.50
N ILE A 20 1.74 7.83 -26.83
CA ILE A 20 2.92 8.64 -27.17
C ILE A 20 3.41 8.35 -28.59
N LYS A 21 3.50 7.07 -28.96
CA LYS A 21 3.87 6.64 -30.33
C LYS A 21 2.91 7.17 -31.40
N ARG A 22 1.61 7.23 -31.09
CA ARG A 22 0.57 7.69 -32.03
C ARG A 22 0.49 9.21 -32.13
N SER A 23 0.62 9.92 -31.00
CA SER A 23 0.50 11.37 -30.98
C SER A 23 1.80 12.10 -31.32
N GLY A 24 2.96 11.46 -31.11
CA GLY A 24 4.27 12.12 -31.20
C GLY A 24 4.55 13.08 -30.05
N THR A 25 3.69 13.14 -29.03
CA THR A 25 3.78 14.08 -27.92
C THR A 25 4.23 13.40 -26.63
N GLY A 26 4.96 14.13 -25.80
CA GLY A 26 5.55 13.63 -24.57
C GLY A 26 4.54 13.50 -23.44
N GLU A 27 4.84 12.63 -22.48
CA GLU A 27 4.08 12.51 -21.24
C GLU A 27 4.99 12.45 -20.02
N LEU A 28 4.74 13.33 -19.05
CA LEU A 28 5.46 13.37 -17.78
C LEU A 28 4.68 12.60 -16.72
N LEU A 29 5.32 11.62 -16.10
CA LEU A 29 4.74 10.73 -15.11
C LEU A 29 5.52 10.86 -13.79
N ALA A 30 4.86 11.40 -12.76
CA ALA A 30 5.39 11.43 -11.40
C ALA A 30 4.94 10.17 -10.64
N VAL A 31 5.89 9.28 -10.36
CA VAL A 31 5.68 8.00 -9.69
C VAL A 31 6.12 8.08 -8.24
N ARG A 32 5.18 7.83 -7.34
CA ARG A 32 5.40 7.85 -5.89
C ARG A 32 5.03 6.52 -5.27
N GLY A 33 5.57 6.26 -4.09
CA GLY A 33 5.22 5.10 -3.28
C GLY A 33 6.22 4.93 -2.15
N ARG A 34 5.82 4.26 -1.09
CA ARG A 34 6.68 4.06 0.09
C ARG A 34 7.97 3.31 -0.28
N ARG A 35 8.96 3.33 0.61
CA ARG A 35 10.18 2.53 0.41
C ARG A 35 9.83 1.05 0.27
N GLN A 36 10.67 0.31 -0.45
CA GLN A 36 10.58 -1.15 -0.60
C GLN A 36 9.35 -1.71 -1.34
N VAL A 37 8.43 -0.87 -1.86
CA VAL A 37 7.31 -1.33 -2.71
C VAL A 37 7.72 -1.81 -4.12
N GLY A 38 9.02 -1.75 -4.44
CA GLY A 38 9.58 -2.27 -5.69
C GLY A 38 9.56 -1.31 -6.90
N LYS A 39 9.50 0.02 -6.68
CA LYS A 39 9.45 1.02 -7.77
C LYS A 39 10.61 0.91 -8.75
N SER A 40 11.85 0.96 -8.26
CA SER A 40 13.05 0.89 -9.12
C SER A 40 13.05 -0.41 -9.92
N ARG A 41 12.81 -1.55 -9.26
CA ARG A 41 12.73 -2.86 -9.91
C ARG A 41 11.64 -2.91 -10.99
N LEU A 42 10.46 -2.33 -10.73
CA LEU A 42 9.36 -2.22 -11.69
C LEU A 42 9.80 -1.45 -12.94
N PHE A 43 10.40 -0.26 -12.78
CA PHE A 43 10.78 0.57 -13.92
C PHE A 43 12.01 0.05 -14.66
N THR A 44 12.98 -0.55 -13.97
CA THR A 44 14.08 -1.29 -14.62
C THR A 44 13.50 -2.40 -15.52
N ARG A 45 12.58 -3.22 -15.01
CA ARG A 45 11.95 -4.27 -15.82
C ARG A 45 11.09 -3.73 -16.95
N PHE A 46 10.45 -2.59 -16.74
CA PHE A 46 9.66 -1.93 -17.78
C PHE A 46 10.54 -1.49 -18.95
N VAL A 47 11.64 -0.77 -18.69
CA VAL A 47 12.53 -0.31 -19.77
C VAL A 47 13.25 -1.47 -20.48
N GLU A 48 13.64 -2.52 -19.73
CA GLU A 48 14.22 -3.75 -20.31
C GLU A 48 13.26 -4.48 -21.26
N ARG A 49 11.94 -4.37 -21.06
CA ARG A 49 10.93 -5.13 -21.82
C ARG A 49 10.21 -4.33 -22.89
N CYS A 50 10.18 -3.00 -22.80
CA CYS A 50 9.37 -2.18 -23.71
C CYS A 50 9.95 -2.10 -25.13
N GLY A 51 11.21 -2.48 -25.33
CA GLY A 51 11.88 -2.51 -26.63
C GLY A 51 12.13 -1.11 -27.21
N LEU A 52 12.12 -0.07 -26.39
CA LEU A 52 12.39 1.32 -26.79
C LEU A 52 13.76 1.79 -26.28
N PRO A 53 14.39 2.73 -26.99
CA PRO A 53 15.52 3.48 -26.46
C PRO A 53 15.18 4.11 -25.10
N TYR A 54 16.10 4.01 -24.14
CA TYR A 54 15.88 4.56 -22.82
C TYR A 54 17.14 5.13 -22.16
N LEU A 55 16.88 6.05 -21.23
CA LEU A 55 17.81 6.51 -20.21
C LEU A 55 17.21 6.15 -18.85
N TYR A 56 17.95 5.41 -18.03
CA TYR A 56 17.59 5.17 -16.64
C TYR A 56 18.70 5.73 -15.76
N PHE A 57 18.38 6.78 -15.02
CA PHE A 57 19.32 7.45 -14.13
C PHE A 57 18.80 7.41 -12.69
N THR A 58 19.66 7.04 -11.73
CA THR A 58 19.32 7.05 -10.30
C THR A 58 20.12 8.11 -9.58
N ALA A 59 19.41 9.06 -8.97
CA ALA A 59 20.03 10.10 -8.15
C ALA A 59 20.64 9.50 -6.88
N VAL A 60 21.70 10.14 -6.36
CA VAL A 60 22.36 9.73 -5.12
C VAL A 60 22.28 10.87 -4.13
N LYS A 61 21.82 10.59 -2.92
CA LYS A 61 21.72 11.60 -1.85
C LYS A 61 23.08 12.24 -1.59
N ASN A 62 23.13 13.58 -1.52
CA ASN A 62 24.32 14.39 -1.28
C ASN A 62 25.39 14.31 -2.38
N ALA A 63 25.05 13.87 -3.59
CA ALA A 63 25.95 14.00 -4.73
C ALA A 63 26.09 15.49 -5.12
N THR A 64 27.27 15.89 -5.61
CA THR A 64 27.41 17.21 -6.21
C THR A 64 26.74 17.23 -7.59
N PRO A 65 26.15 18.35 -8.04
CA PRO A 65 25.50 18.43 -9.36
C PRO A 65 26.41 17.94 -10.50
N ALA A 66 27.70 18.29 -10.47
CA ALA A 66 28.66 17.82 -11.47
C ALA A 66 28.98 16.31 -11.39
N ALA A 67 28.91 15.69 -10.21
CA ALA A 67 29.02 14.24 -10.09
C ALA A 67 27.76 13.54 -10.61
N GLU A 68 26.60 14.14 -10.35
CA GLU A 68 25.30 13.63 -10.78
C GLU A 68 25.17 13.58 -12.31
N LEU A 69 25.52 14.69 -12.99
CA LEU A 69 25.50 14.78 -14.45
C LEU A 69 26.55 13.86 -15.13
N ARG A 70 27.70 13.66 -14.49
CA ARG A 70 28.68 12.66 -14.92
C ARG A 70 28.12 11.25 -14.84
N SER A 71 27.42 10.93 -13.75
CA SER A 71 26.76 9.62 -13.59
C SER A 71 25.67 9.43 -14.63
N LEU A 72 24.84 10.45 -14.89
CA LEU A 72 23.82 10.41 -15.94
C LEU A 72 24.41 10.11 -17.32
N ALA A 73 25.52 10.77 -17.68
CA ALA A 73 26.22 10.49 -18.95
C ALA A 73 26.79 9.06 -18.99
N ALA A 74 27.30 8.54 -17.86
CA ALA A 74 27.83 7.19 -17.77
C ALA A 74 26.74 6.11 -17.93
N GLU A 75 25.53 6.32 -17.39
CA GLU A 75 24.42 5.36 -17.50
C GLU A 75 23.95 5.15 -18.95
N LEU A 76 24.14 6.13 -19.82
CA LEU A 76 23.86 5.96 -21.25
C LEU A 76 24.82 4.97 -21.90
N GLY A 77 26.07 4.88 -21.42
CA GLY A 77 27.06 3.92 -21.94
C GLY A 77 26.83 2.48 -21.47
N THR A 78 26.07 2.27 -20.39
CA THR A 78 25.77 0.95 -19.84
C THR A 78 24.37 0.44 -20.20
N SER A 79 23.53 1.30 -20.80
CA SER A 79 22.19 0.93 -21.27
C SER A 79 22.23 -0.10 -22.40
N THR A 80 21.32 -1.08 -22.38
CA THR A 80 21.20 -2.08 -23.46
C THR A 80 20.53 -1.52 -24.71
N ALA A 81 19.81 -0.40 -24.57
CA ALA A 81 19.16 0.32 -25.66
C ALA A 81 19.26 1.82 -25.36
N PRO A 82 20.45 2.44 -25.54
CA PRO A 82 20.64 3.85 -25.21
C PRO A 82 19.77 4.74 -26.11
N LEU A 83 19.55 5.98 -25.65
CA LEU A 83 18.89 6.99 -26.47
C LEU A 83 19.61 7.19 -27.81
N LYS A 84 18.87 7.59 -28.85
CA LYS A 84 19.44 7.84 -30.17
C LYS A 84 20.54 8.90 -30.10
N ASP A 85 21.65 8.66 -30.79
CA ASP A 85 22.83 9.54 -30.84
C ASP A 85 23.46 9.84 -29.45
N ALA A 86 23.17 9.03 -28.42
CA ALA A 86 23.64 9.26 -27.05
C ALA A 86 25.16 9.34 -26.93
N GLU A 87 25.91 8.50 -27.67
CA GLU A 87 27.38 8.52 -27.66
C GLU A 87 27.94 9.89 -28.05
N ALA A 88 27.36 10.53 -29.08
CA ALA A 88 27.79 11.85 -29.52
C ALA A 88 27.26 12.95 -28.59
N LEU A 89 25.99 12.87 -28.19
CA LEU A 89 25.34 13.87 -27.35
C LEU A 89 25.91 13.91 -25.93
N PHE A 90 26.44 12.80 -25.41
CA PHE A 90 26.97 12.68 -24.05
C PHE A 90 28.45 12.27 -24.02
N ALA A 91 29.18 12.48 -25.13
CA ALA A 91 30.63 12.28 -25.19
C ALA A 91 31.39 13.06 -24.10
N SER A 92 30.86 14.21 -23.70
CA SER A 92 31.27 14.94 -22.50
C SER A 92 30.08 15.08 -21.53
N PRO A 93 30.34 15.06 -20.21
CA PRO A 93 29.30 15.30 -19.22
C PRO A 93 28.59 16.64 -19.46
N PRO A 94 27.26 16.71 -19.27
CA PRO A 94 26.54 17.98 -19.34
C PRO A 94 27.05 19.00 -18.31
N SER A 95 27.01 20.28 -18.65
CA SER A 95 27.46 21.35 -17.75
C SER A 95 26.47 21.63 -16.61
N ASP A 96 25.18 21.48 -16.90
CA ASP A 96 24.06 21.63 -15.98
C ASP A 96 22.87 20.78 -16.43
N TRP A 97 21.78 20.79 -15.66
CA TRP A 97 20.56 20.06 -15.98
C TRP A 97 19.86 20.57 -17.24
N ARG A 98 19.97 21.86 -17.57
CA ARG A 98 19.38 22.45 -18.79
C ARG A 98 20.06 21.88 -20.03
N ASP A 99 21.38 21.79 -20.01
CA ASP A 99 22.18 21.13 -21.06
C ASP A 99 21.80 19.64 -21.17
N ALA A 100 21.75 18.93 -20.04
CA ALA A 100 21.36 17.52 -20.03
C ALA A 100 19.97 17.27 -20.63
N LEU A 101 18.96 18.04 -20.18
CA LEU A 101 17.59 17.94 -20.66
C LEU A 101 17.45 18.33 -22.14
N GLY A 102 18.20 19.35 -22.58
CA GLY A 102 18.26 19.73 -24.00
C GLY A 102 18.83 18.62 -24.88
N ARG A 103 19.91 17.94 -24.44
CA ARG A 103 20.49 16.78 -25.12
C ARG A 103 19.50 15.61 -25.17
N ILE A 104 18.80 15.34 -24.06
CA ILE A 104 17.73 14.33 -24.00
C ILE A 104 16.62 14.65 -25.02
N ALA A 105 16.18 15.91 -25.10
CA ALA A 105 15.15 16.32 -26.04
C ALA A 105 15.57 16.15 -27.51
N ILE A 106 16.84 16.40 -27.83
CA ILE A 106 17.39 16.13 -29.17
C ILE A 106 17.32 14.63 -29.47
N ALA A 107 17.78 13.78 -28.55
CA ALA A 107 17.78 12.34 -28.71
C ALA A 107 16.36 11.75 -28.88
N CYS A 108 15.36 12.35 -28.23
CA CYS A 108 13.97 11.88 -28.27
C CYS A 108 13.15 12.42 -29.46
N ARG A 109 13.66 13.40 -30.22
CA ARG A 109 12.86 14.20 -31.19
C ARG A 109 11.98 13.38 -32.14
N ASP A 110 12.56 12.37 -32.77
CA ASP A 110 11.88 11.55 -33.79
C ASP A 110 11.85 10.07 -33.41
N THR A 111 12.09 9.72 -32.15
CA THR A 111 12.25 8.34 -31.71
C THR A 111 11.55 8.13 -30.38
N PRO A 112 10.48 7.30 -30.33
CA PRO A 112 9.79 6.99 -29.10
C PRO A 112 10.76 6.45 -28.05
N SER A 113 10.85 7.14 -26.91
CA SER A 113 11.89 6.89 -25.91
C SER A 113 11.34 6.93 -24.49
N VAL A 114 12.03 6.29 -23.56
CA VAL A 114 11.71 6.34 -22.12
C VAL A 114 12.86 6.98 -21.36
N VAL A 115 12.56 7.99 -20.54
CA VAL A 115 13.55 8.63 -19.68
C VAL A 115 13.09 8.48 -18.24
N VAL A 116 13.91 7.87 -17.39
CA VAL A 116 13.62 7.64 -15.97
C VAL A 116 14.65 8.37 -15.12
N ILE A 117 14.17 9.25 -14.24
CA ILE A 117 14.95 9.81 -13.13
C ILE A 117 14.43 9.19 -11.84
N ASP A 118 15.17 8.22 -11.32
CA ASP A 118 14.89 7.53 -10.07
C ASP A 118 15.48 8.28 -8.87
N GLU A 119 14.77 8.21 -7.75
CA GLU A 119 14.98 9.02 -6.55
C GLU A 119 15.11 10.53 -6.85
N PHE A 120 14.22 11.05 -7.70
CA PHE A 120 14.08 12.47 -8.03
C PHE A 120 14.11 13.41 -6.81
N PRO A 121 13.54 13.07 -5.63
CA PRO A 121 13.69 13.90 -4.43
C PRO A 121 15.13 14.19 -4.04
N TRP A 122 16.07 13.28 -4.30
CA TRP A 122 17.50 13.52 -4.06
C TRP A 122 18.11 14.43 -5.12
N ALA A 123 17.79 14.23 -6.41
CA ALA A 123 18.27 15.11 -7.48
C ALA A 123 17.82 16.57 -7.24
N ALA A 124 16.54 16.78 -6.91
CA ALA A 124 15.99 18.10 -6.62
C ALA A 124 16.56 18.72 -5.33
N ALA A 125 16.96 17.90 -4.35
CA ALA A 125 17.64 18.38 -3.16
C ALA A 125 19.11 18.75 -3.42
N ASN A 126 19.79 18.01 -4.30
CA ASN A 126 21.17 18.27 -4.70
C ASN A 126 21.29 19.52 -5.59
N ASP A 127 20.31 19.77 -6.46
CA ASP A 127 20.19 20.98 -7.27
C ASP A 127 18.75 21.56 -7.20
N PRO A 128 18.52 22.60 -6.37
CA PRO A 128 17.21 23.23 -6.22
C PRO A 128 16.65 23.86 -7.51
N SER A 129 17.47 24.09 -8.53
CA SER A 129 17.03 24.67 -9.80
C SER A 129 16.47 23.62 -10.77
N LEU A 130 16.69 22.33 -10.52
CA LEU A 130 16.28 21.22 -11.38
C LEU A 130 14.79 21.25 -11.73
N GLU A 131 13.90 21.44 -10.77
CA GLU A 131 12.45 21.46 -11.02
C GLU A 131 12.05 22.54 -12.05
N GLY A 132 12.61 23.75 -11.93
CA GLY A 132 12.35 24.85 -12.86
C GLY A 132 13.01 24.65 -14.22
N GLN A 133 14.20 24.03 -14.25
CA GLN A 133 14.86 23.68 -15.51
C GLN A 133 14.09 22.58 -16.27
N LEU A 134 13.58 21.58 -15.55
CA LEU A 134 12.73 20.53 -16.11
C LEU A 134 11.43 21.12 -16.66
N GLN A 135 10.75 21.99 -15.92
CA GLN A 135 9.56 22.70 -16.41
C GLN A 135 9.86 23.44 -17.73
N ASN A 136 10.92 24.24 -17.76
CA ASN A 136 11.29 25.01 -18.94
C ASN A 136 11.63 24.12 -20.15
N SER A 137 12.32 23.01 -19.93
CA SER A 137 12.65 22.06 -20.99
C SER A 137 11.40 21.28 -21.45
N TRP A 138 10.50 20.95 -20.52
CA TRP A 138 9.24 20.29 -20.79
C TRP A 138 8.40 21.11 -21.76
N ASP A 139 8.09 22.36 -21.39
CA ASP A 139 7.19 23.25 -22.13
C ASP A 139 7.74 23.66 -23.50
N ARG A 140 9.07 23.68 -23.67
CA ARG A 140 9.69 24.15 -24.91
C ARG A 140 10.05 23.03 -25.87
N GLN A 141 10.30 21.83 -25.36
CA GLN A 141 10.95 20.77 -26.13
C GLN A 141 10.33 19.41 -25.85
N LEU A 142 10.42 18.90 -24.62
CA LEU A 142 10.12 17.48 -24.35
C LEU A 142 8.65 17.13 -24.60
N GLU A 143 7.71 18.05 -24.34
CA GLU A 143 6.28 17.79 -24.60
C GLU A 143 5.96 17.58 -26.09
N HIS A 144 6.82 18.09 -26.98
CA HIS A 144 6.71 17.95 -28.43
C HIS A 144 7.56 16.79 -29.00
N THR A 145 8.06 15.91 -28.13
CA THR A 145 8.80 14.70 -28.53
C THR A 145 8.07 13.45 -28.05
N PRO A 146 8.19 12.29 -28.72
CA PRO A 146 7.55 11.04 -28.29
C PRO A 146 8.24 10.41 -27.05
N VAL A 147 8.38 11.15 -25.95
CA VAL A 147 9.05 10.71 -24.72
C VAL A 147 8.06 10.36 -23.62
N LEU A 148 8.24 9.20 -22.98
CA LEU A 148 7.69 8.93 -21.64
C LEU A 148 8.74 9.32 -20.60
N PHE A 149 8.54 10.46 -19.94
CA PHE A 149 9.46 10.96 -18.93
C PHE A 149 8.92 10.60 -17.54
N VAL A 150 9.68 9.84 -16.77
CA VAL A 150 9.26 9.27 -15.49
C VAL A 150 10.13 9.82 -14.36
N LEU A 151 9.51 10.43 -13.37
CA LEU A 151 10.15 10.83 -12.12
C LEU A 151 9.73 9.86 -11.03
N ILE A 152 10.67 9.15 -10.40
CA ILE A 152 10.36 8.20 -9.33
C ILE A 152 10.88 8.76 -8.01
N GLY A 153 10.09 8.64 -6.93
CA GLY A 153 10.52 9.06 -5.60
C GLY A 153 9.92 8.25 -4.46
N SER A 154 10.72 7.96 -3.45
CA SER A 154 10.29 7.31 -2.21
C SER A 154 9.72 8.25 -1.15
N ASP A 155 10.07 9.54 -1.21
CA ASP A 155 9.45 10.60 -0.41
C ASP A 155 8.09 10.96 -1.00
N VAL A 156 7.03 10.30 -0.50
CA VAL A 156 5.67 10.50 -1.01
C VAL A 156 5.29 11.96 -0.95
N THR A 157 5.48 12.63 0.21
CA THR A 157 5.11 14.04 0.42
C THR A 157 5.84 15.00 -0.52
N MET A 158 7.14 14.80 -0.78
CA MET A 158 7.87 15.58 -1.78
C MET A 158 7.29 15.35 -3.18
N MET A 159 7.02 14.10 -3.55
CA MET A 159 6.47 13.78 -4.86
C MET A 159 5.02 14.28 -5.06
N GLU A 160 4.19 14.34 -4.00
CA GLU A 160 2.85 14.96 -4.11
C GLU A 160 2.97 16.46 -4.37
N ARG A 161 3.91 17.11 -3.66
CA ARG A 161 4.19 18.54 -3.81
C ARG A 161 4.60 18.92 -5.23
N LEU A 162 5.26 18.05 -6.00
CA LEU A 162 5.58 18.35 -7.40
C LEU A 162 4.35 18.70 -8.25
N THR A 163 3.17 18.19 -7.87
CA THR A 163 1.92 18.33 -8.61
C THR A 163 0.88 19.22 -7.92
N GLU A 164 1.29 20.01 -6.93
CA GLU A 164 0.43 21.02 -6.29
C GLU A 164 0.31 22.31 -7.13
N HIS A 165 -0.77 23.06 -6.95
CA HIS A 165 -1.13 24.22 -7.80
C HIS A 165 0.01 25.23 -8.03
N ASP A 166 0.81 25.49 -7.00
CA ASP A 166 1.85 26.52 -7.01
C ASP A 166 3.22 26.00 -7.47
N ARG A 167 3.29 24.77 -8.00
CA ARG A 167 4.56 24.06 -8.27
C ARG A 167 4.86 23.95 -9.76
N PRO A 168 6.15 23.92 -10.15
CA PRO A 168 6.55 23.97 -11.57
C PRO A 168 5.93 22.89 -12.45
N LEU A 169 5.70 21.69 -11.91
CA LEU A 169 5.18 20.55 -12.68
C LEU A 169 3.64 20.41 -12.60
N TYR A 170 2.95 21.38 -11.99
CA TYR A 170 1.48 21.43 -11.95
C TYR A 170 0.88 21.43 -13.36
N GLY A 171 -0.15 20.61 -13.56
CA GLY A 171 -0.83 20.46 -14.86
C GLY A 171 -0.03 19.73 -15.94
N ARG A 172 1.26 19.43 -15.70
CA ARG A 172 2.18 18.78 -16.66
C ARG A 172 2.40 17.32 -16.32
N ALA A 173 2.73 17.06 -15.06
CA ALA A 173 2.97 15.70 -14.56
C ALA A 173 1.65 15.01 -14.19
N LYS A 174 1.46 13.79 -14.69
CA LYS A 174 0.42 12.89 -14.19
C LYS A 174 0.97 12.11 -13.01
N SER A 175 0.22 12.02 -11.92
CA SER A 175 0.64 11.29 -10.72
C SER A 175 0.22 9.82 -10.78
N ARG A 176 1.12 8.92 -10.37
CA ARG A 176 0.84 7.49 -10.19
C ARG A 176 1.44 7.02 -8.87
N THR A 177 0.61 6.40 -8.03
CA THR A 177 1.08 5.73 -6.81
C THR A 177 1.32 4.25 -7.08
N ILE A 178 2.47 3.74 -6.66
CA ILE A 178 2.77 2.32 -6.58
C ILE A 178 2.59 1.88 -5.13
N SER A 179 1.52 1.13 -4.88
CA SER A 179 1.23 0.51 -3.58
C SER A 179 2.02 -0.80 -3.41
N PRO A 180 2.11 -1.40 -2.22
CA PRO A 180 2.54 -2.79 -2.05
C PRO A 180 1.70 -3.78 -2.90
N PHE A 181 2.07 -5.06 -2.92
CA PHE A 181 1.26 -6.09 -3.56
C PHE A 181 -0.10 -6.22 -2.90
N ASN A 182 -1.15 -6.30 -3.73
CA ASN A 182 -2.48 -6.68 -3.26
C ASN A 182 -2.58 -8.21 -3.02
N PRO A 183 -3.68 -8.72 -2.44
CA PRO A 183 -3.84 -10.16 -2.21
C PRO A 183 -3.71 -11.03 -3.47
N ALA A 184 -4.21 -10.61 -4.63
CA ALA A 184 -4.06 -11.36 -5.88
C ALA A 184 -2.59 -11.39 -6.37
N GLU A 185 -1.85 -10.29 -6.22
CA GLU A 185 -0.41 -10.24 -6.51
C GLU A 185 0.39 -11.11 -5.52
N CYS A 186 -0.04 -11.20 -4.26
CA CYS A 186 0.53 -12.14 -3.30
C CYS A 186 0.26 -13.59 -3.72
N ALA A 187 -0.97 -13.92 -4.14
CA ALA A 187 -1.30 -15.25 -4.66
C ALA A 187 -0.43 -15.62 -5.87
N GLN A 188 -0.24 -14.69 -6.82
CA GLN A 188 0.66 -14.88 -7.96
C GLN A 188 2.10 -15.18 -7.54
N ALA A 189 2.61 -14.51 -6.50
CA ALA A 189 3.95 -14.76 -5.99
C ALA A 189 4.07 -16.11 -5.25
N LEU A 190 3.01 -16.58 -4.58
CA LEU A 190 2.96 -17.90 -3.94
C LEU A 190 2.89 -19.05 -4.97
N GLY A 191 2.45 -18.77 -6.20
CA GLY A 191 2.41 -19.72 -7.31
C GLY A 191 1.02 -20.28 -7.59
N ALA A 192 0.86 -20.87 -8.78
CA ALA A 192 -0.41 -21.42 -9.22
C ALA A 192 -0.89 -22.56 -8.29
N GLY A 193 -2.15 -22.52 -7.89
CA GLY A 193 -2.74 -23.50 -6.97
C GLY A 193 -2.45 -23.25 -5.49
N SER A 194 -1.85 -22.11 -5.14
CA SER A 194 -1.74 -21.70 -3.73
C SER A 194 -3.12 -21.54 -3.10
N ASP A 195 -3.26 -21.93 -1.83
CA ASP A 195 -4.48 -21.66 -1.06
C ASP A 195 -4.81 -20.15 -1.06
N PRO A 196 -6.00 -19.75 -1.53
CA PRO A 196 -6.43 -18.36 -1.50
C PRO A 196 -6.35 -17.70 -0.12
N ALA A 197 -6.61 -18.42 0.97
CA ALA A 197 -6.48 -17.88 2.32
C ALA A 197 -5.02 -17.55 2.68
N ALA A 198 -4.05 -18.34 2.19
CA ALA A 198 -2.62 -18.09 2.37
C ALA A 198 -2.14 -16.80 1.67
N ALA A 199 -2.81 -16.36 0.60
CA ALA A 199 -2.52 -15.10 -0.07
C ALA A 199 -2.88 -13.89 0.80
N PHE A 200 -4.06 -13.93 1.46
CA PHE A 200 -4.43 -12.92 2.46
C PHE A 200 -3.49 -12.95 3.66
N ASP A 201 -3.15 -14.13 4.17
CA ASP A 201 -2.21 -14.25 5.29
C ASP A 201 -0.86 -13.64 4.96
N THR A 202 -0.36 -13.90 3.75
CA THR A 202 0.86 -13.30 3.24
C THR A 202 0.74 -11.79 3.18
N ALA A 203 -0.36 -11.25 2.65
CA ALA A 203 -0.61 -9.81 2.65
C ALA A 203 -0.65 -9.22 4.08
N LEU A 204 -1.19 -9.95 5.06
CA LEU A 204 -1.26 -9.51 6.46
C LEU A 204 0.11 -9.47 7.13
N ILE A 205 0.93 -10.51 6.98
CA ILE A 205 2.23 -10.59 7.66
C ILE A 205 3.33 -9.81 6.95
N THR A 206 3.18 -9.55 5.64
CA THR A 206 4.19 -8.87 4.82
C THR A 206 3.76 -7.49 4.36
N GLY A 207 2.50 -7.10 4.55
CA GLY A 207 1.95 -5.85 4.02
C GLY A 207 1.96 -5.75 2.50
N GLY A 208 2.23 -6.87 1.81
CA GLY A 208 2.46 -6.91 0.37
C GLY A 208 3.82 -6.38 -0.07
N TYR A 209 4.78 -6.13 0.83
CA TYR A 209 6.10 -5.66 0.43
C TYR A 209 6.83 -6.75 -0.38
N PRO A 210 7.21 -6.50 -1.65
CA PRO A 210 7.69 -7.55 -2.55
C PRO A 210 8.83 -8.39 -2.00
N ARG A 211 9.78 -7.81 -1.26
CA ARG A 211 10.88 -8.56 -0.65
C ARG A 211 10.37 -9.64 0.31
N LEU A 212 9.57 -9.23 1.30
CA LEU A 212 8.99 -10.14 2.29
C LEU A 212 8.04 -11.16 1.66
N VAL A 213 7.24 -10.74 0.65
CA VAL A 213 6.35 -11.66 -0.08
C VAL A 213 7.14 -12.76 -0.78
N LEU A 214 8.25 -12.41 -1.44
CA LEU A 214 9.08 -13.37 -2.15
C LEU A 214 9.84 -14.31 -1.20
N ASP A 215 10.28 -13.82 -0.04
CA ASP A 215 10.88 -14.68 0.99
C ASP A 215 9.84 -15.63 1.60
N ARG A 216 8.63 -15.12 1.88
CA ARG A 216 7.48 -15.94 2.28
C ARG A 216 7.10 -16.99 1.24
N ALA A 217 7.15 -16.67 -0.04
CA ALA A 217 6.82 -17.61 -1.12
C ALA A 217 7.79 -18.80 -1.21
N ARG A 218 9.01 -18.68 -0.67
CA ARG A 218 9.99 -19.78 -0.59
C ARG A 218 9.76 -20.69 0.61
N ALA A 219 8.93 -20.28 1.57
CA ALA A 219 8.61 -21.06 2.75
C ALA A 219 7.37 -21.93 2.53
N GLU A 220 7.33 -23.08 3.21
CA GLU A 220 6.22 -24.04 3.14
C GLU A 220 4.87 -23.44 3.57
N SER A 221 4.87 -22.57 4.59
CA SER A 221 3.66 -21.95 5.13
C SER A 221 3.94 -20.61 5.79
N THR A 222 2.88 -19.86 6.09
CA THR A 222 2.98 -18.57 6.81
C THR A 222 3.60 -18.77 8.17
N ARG A 223 3.20 -19.84 8.86
CA ARG A 223 3.79 -20.21 10.15
C ARG A 223 5.27 -20.53 10.03
N ALA A 224 5.66 -21.34 9.05
CA ALA A 224 7.05 -21.72 8.83
C ALA A 224 7.93 -20.49 8.53
N PHE A 225 7.47 -19.59 7.67
CA PHE A 225 8.15 -18.33 7.38
C PHE A 225 8.35 -17.47 8.64
N VAL A 226 7.28 -17.19 9.38
CA VAL A 226 7.37 -16.38 10.61
C VAL A 226 8.28 -17.05 11.65
N HIS A 227 8.18 -18.37 11.81
CA HIS A 227 9.02 -19.11 12.76
C HIS A 227 10.50 -19.02 12.41
N GLU A 228 10.85 -19.05 11.12
CA GLU A 228 12.24 -18.92 10.68
C GLU A 228 12.75 -17.50 10.87
N GLU A 229 11.97 -16.50 10.46
CA GLU A 229 12.31 -15.07 10.64
C GLU A 229 12.52 -14.72 12.12
N LEU A 230 11.72 -15.27 13.04
CA LEU A 230 11.85 -15.04 14.48
C LEU A 230 13.14 -15.60 15.11
N ARG A 231 13.99 -16.31 14.35
CA ARG A 231 15.27 -16.86 14.86
C ARG A 231 16.39 -15.83 14.89
N ASP A 232 16.30 -14.81 14.04
CA ASP A 232 17.35 -13.82 13.84
C ASP A 232 16.75 -12.42 14.04
N GLU A 233 17.32 -11.64 14.96
CA GLU A 233 16.90 -10.24 15.14
C GLU A 233 17.22 -9.37 13.90
N ASN A 234 18.11 -9.86 13.04
CA ASN A 234 18.49 -9.24 11.78
C ASN A 234 17.71 -9.76 10.57
N SER A 235 16.69 -10.60 10.80
CA SER A 235 15.81 -11.09 9.73
C SER A 235 15.13 -9.92 9.00
N ASP A 236 14.72 -10.14 7.75
CA ASP A 236 14.09 -9.08 6.96
C ASP A 236 12.75 -8.64 7.57
N LEU A 237 11.99 -9.60 8.11
CA LEU A 237 10.73 -9.35 8.84
C LEU A 237 10.95 -8.57 10.14
N ALA A 238 12.12 -8.67 10.78
CA ALA A 238 12.42 -7.87 11.97
C ALA A 238 12.91 -6.47 11.61
N VAL A 239 13.90 -6.40 10.72
CA VAL A 239 14.64 -5.17 10.41
C VAL A 239 13.84 -4.19 9.56
N MET A 240 13.02 -4.67 8.61
CA MET A 240 12.28 -3.77 7.72
C MET A 240 11.28 -2.90 8.48
N GLY A 241 10.58 -3.44 9.49
CA GLY A 241 9.62 -2.68 10.27
C GLY A 241 10.31 -1.57 11.06
N GLN A 242 11.43 -1.90 11.72
CA GLN A 242 12.26 -0.94 12.45
C GLN A 242 12.76 0.18 11.53
N ARG A 243 13.35 -0.16 10.38
CA ARG A 243 13.85 0.83 9.41
C ARG A 243 12.75 1.70 8.82
N SER A 244 11.56 1.14 8.57
CA SER A 244 10.42 1.91 8.09
C SER A 244 10.01 2.98 9.09
N LEU A 245 9.98 2.65 10.38
CA LEU A 245 9.64 3.58 11.44
C LEU A 245 10.70 4.67 11.60
N ASP A 246 11.98 4.30 11.64
CA ASP A 246 13.09 5.25 11.81
C ASP A 246 13.18 6.25 10.65
N ALA A 247 12.90 5.78 9.43
CA ALA A 247 12.96 6.61 8.25
C ALA A 247 11.76 7.57 8.10
N GLU A 248 10.60 7.23 8.68
CA GLU A 248 9.36 8.01 8.57
C GLU A 248 9.14 8.93 9.78
N PHE A 249 9.69 8.55 10.94
CA PHE A 249 9.55 9.27 12.21
C PHE A 249 10.90 9.44 12.94
N PRO A 250 11.89 10.17 12.36
CA PRO A 250 13.11 10.51 13.08
C PRO A 250 12.77 11.30 14.35
N ASP A 251 13.36 10.92 15.48
CA ASP A 251 13.27 11.63 16.76
C ASP A 251 11.86 11.71 17.42
N ALA A 252 10.90 10.86 17.00
CA ALA A 252 9.53 10.89 17.50
C ALA A 252 9.21 9.76 18.50
N THR A 253 9.92 9.70 19.63
CA THR A 253 9.72 8.68 20.69
C THR A 253 8.24 8.55 21.12
N GLN A 254 7.52 9.67 21.19
CA GLN A 254 6.10 9.67 21.54
C GLN A 254 5.21 9.07 20.44
N THR A 255 5.47 9.40 19.17
CA THR A 255 4.77 8.81 18.02
C THR A 255 4.96 7.30 17.99
N ARG A 256 6.19 6.83 18.21
CA ARG A 256 6.47 5.39 18.30
C ARG A 256 5.66 4.73 19.41
N ARG A 257 5.62 5.30 20.62
CA ARG A 257 4.80 4.78 21.74
C ARG A 257 3.32 4.69 21.39
N ILE A 258 2.78 5.68 20.69
CA ILE A 258 1.38 5.67 20.25
C ILE A 258 1.15 4.56 19.23
N LEU A 259 2.06 4.40 18.27
CA LEU A 259 1.98 3.30 17.30
C LEU A 259 2.09 1.93 17.98
N SER A 260 3.02 1.74 18.92
CA SER A 260 3.13 0.51 19.72
C SER A 260 1.85 0.23 20.52
N ALA A 261 1.25 1.26 21.14
CA ALA A 261 -0.01 1.12 21.89
C ALA A 261 -1.20 0.76 20.99
N ILE A 262 -1.17 1.14 19.72
CA ILE A 262 -2.22 0.80 18.74
C ILE A 262 -1.96 -0.60 18.16
N GLY A 263 -0.74 -0.86 17.69
CA GLY A 263 -0.35 -2.08 16.99
C GLY A 263 -0.15 -3.29 17.88
N GLY A 264 0.21 -3.10 19.16
CA GLY A 264 0.42 -4.19 20.14
C GLY A 264 -0.88 -4.78 20.69
N THR A 265 -2.05 -4.24 20.33
CA THR A 265 -3.32 -4.81 20.80
C THR A 265 -3.58 -6.17 20.18
N GLU A 266 -4.04 -7.12 21.01
CA GLU A 266 -4.38 -8.47 20.55
C GLU A 266 -5.59 -8.45 19.60
N VAL A 267 -6.55 -7.53 19.84
CA VAL A 267 -7.80 -7.44 19.09
C VAL A 267 -7.88 -6.10 18.34
N GLY A 268 -7.35 -6.10 17.10
CA GLY A 268 -7.76 -5.28 15.95
C GLY A 268 -7.60 -3.76 16.01
N PHE A 269 -8.15 -3.12 17.03
CA PHE A 269 -8.41 -1.69 17.10
C PHE A 269 -8.24 -1.14 18.53
N SER A 270 -7.66 0.04 18.64
CA SER A 270 -7.52 0.74 19.93
C SER A 270 -8.49 1.90 20.06
N THR A 271 -9.07 2.07 21.24
CA THR A 271 -9.82 3.29 21.61
C THR A 271 -8.87 4.39 22.09
N PHE A 272 -9.32 5.63 22.07
CA PHE A 272 -8.54 6.77 22.56
C PHE A 272 -8.06 6.59 24.01
N THR A 273 -8.94 6.08 24.88
CA THR A 273 -8.65 5.82 26.29
C THR A 273 -7.58 4.75 26.47
N GLN A 274 -7.61 3.67 25.67
CA GLN A 274 -6.58 2.63 25.71
C GLN A 274 -5.21 3.17 25.28
N VAL A 275 -5.16 3.97 24.21
CA VAL A 275 -3.90 4.58 23.74
C VAL A 275 -3.29 5.48 24.82
N ILE A 276 -4.10 6.33 25.47
CA ILE A 276 -3.62 7.20 26.55
C ILE A 276 -3.12 6.38 27.75
N GLY A 277 -3.82 5.32 28.11
CA GLY A 277 -3.45 4.46 29.24
C GLY A 277 -2.08 3.80 29.09
N CYS A 278 -1.55 3.70 27.87
CA CYS A 278 -0.22 3.15 27.59
C CYS A 278 0.90 4.21 27.61
N LEU A 279 0.57 5.50 27.78
CA LEU A 279 1.57 6.57 27.82
C LEU A 279 1.96 6.91 29.26
N PRO A 280 3.23 7.27 29.51
CA PRO A 280 3.71 7.60 30.85
C PRO A 280 3.22 8.97 31.36
N GLU A 281 2.78 9.84 30.46
CA GLU A 281 2.20 11.14 30.81
C GLU A 281 0.72 10.98 31.19
N ALA A 282 0.26 11.69 32.22
CA ALA A 282 -1.13 11.66 32.68
C ALA A 282 -1.83 13.02 32.46
N GLY A 283 -3.17 13.00 32.46
CA GLY A 283 -3.98 14.22 32.43
C GLY A 283 -4.13 14.86 31.05
N SER A 284 -4.45 16.15 31.03
CA SER A 284 -4.79 16.92 29.81
C SER A 284 -3.63 17.06 28.82
N THR A 285 -2.39 17.08 29.31
CA THR A 285 -1.18 17.14 28.48
C THR A 285 -1.04 15.91 27.57
N ALA A 286 -1.23 14.71 28.13
CA ALA A 286 -1.20 13.47 27.38
C ALA A 286 -2.30 13.41 26.30
N GLN A 287 -3.52 13.84 26.63
CA GLN A 287 -4.63 13.88 25.66
C GLN A 287 -4.34 14.80 24.47
N THR A 288 -3.73 15.96 24.74
CA THR A 288 -3.38 16.94 23.70
C THR A 288 -2.29 16.39 22.78
N ALA A 289 -1.26 15.77 23.36
CA ALA A 289 -0.17 15.17 22.60
C ALA A 289 -0.65 14.00 21.74
N VAL A 290 -1.48 13.10 22.28
CA VAL A 290 -2.09 11.99 21.52
C VAL A 290 -2.96 12.51 20.38
N THR A 291 -3.81 13.51 20.64
CA THR A 291 -4.66 14.09 19.60
C THR A 291 -3.83 14.67 18.46
N ARG A 292 -2.74 15.38 18.78
CA ARG A 292 -1.82 15.94 17.79
C ARG A 292 -1.13 14.84 16.99
N ALA A 293 -0.62 13.81 17.66
CA ALA A 293 0.07 12.71 17.00
C ALA A 293 -0.88 11.89 16.10
N ILE A 294 -2.08 11.58 16.56
CA ILE A 294 -3.12 10.90 15.77
C ILE A 294 -3.45 11.70 14.51
N ARG A 295 -3.59 13.03 14.63
CA ARG A 295 -3.81 13.90 13.47
C ARG A 295 -2.65 13.81 12.48
N VAL A 296 -1.41 13.99 12.93
CA VAL A 296 -0.22 13.91 12.08
C VAL A 296 -0.09 12.54 11.41
N LEU A 297 -0.36 11.46 12.14
CA LEU A 297 -0.32 10.09 11.62
C LEU A 297 -1.44 9.81 10.63
N GLY A 298 -2.64 10.37 10.86
CA GLY A 298 -3.77 10.31 9.94
C GLY A 298 -3.50 11.07 8.65
N ASP A 299 -2.99 12.30 8.76
CA ASP A 299 -2.62 13.14 7.60
C ASP A 299 -1.54 12.47 6.73
N LYS A 300 -0.62 11.70 7.35
CA LYS A 300 0.39 10.89 6.64
C LYS A 300 -0.13 9.54 6.12
N GLY A 301 -1.37 9.18 6.40
CA GLY A 301 -1.95 7.88 6.01
C GLY A 301 -1.40 6.67 6.76
N VAL A 302 -0.68 6.87 7.88
CA VAL A 302 -0.13 5.79 8.72
C VAL A 302 -1.20 5.21 9.63
N LEU A 303 -2.16 6.04 10.05
CA LEU A 303 -3.23 5.68 10.96
C LEU A 303 -4.61 5.91 10.31
N ALA A 304 -5.45 4.90 10.37
CA ALA A 304 -6.87 4.99 10.06
C ALA A 304 -7.67 5.30 11.33
N VAL A 305 -8.68 6.15 11.17
CA VAL A 305 -9.68 6.45 12.20
C VAL A 305 -11.00 5.83 11.73
N ASP A 306 -11.28 4.63 12.20
CA ASP A 306 -12.47 3.88 11.84
C ASP A 306 -13.65 4.37 12.71
N THR A 307 -14.80 4.66 12.09
CA THR A 307 -16.05 5.02 12.77
C THR A 307 -17.18 4.09 12.35
N PRO A 308 -18.20 3.84 13.20
CA PRO A 308 -19.34 3.05 12.78
C PRO A 308 -20.00 3.63 11.54
N VAL A 309 -20.33 2.79 10.56
CA VAL A 309 -21.02 3.22 9.33
C VAL A 309 -22.32 3.96 9.69
N GLY A 310 -22.54 5.11 9.05
CA GLY A 310 -23.67 6.01 9.34
C GLY A 310 -23.42 7.02 10.45
N THR A 311 -22.21 7.09 11.01
CA THR A 311 -21.79 8.15 11.94
C THR A 311 -20.82 9.13 11.28
N GLY A 312 -20.76 10.37 11.77
CA GLY A 312 -19.83 11.39 11.27
C GLY A 312 -18.39 11.19 11.75
N ALA A 313 -17.44 11.84 11.07
CA ALA A 313 -16.00 11.76 11.38
C ALA A 313 -15.62 12.20 12.81
N THR A 314 -16.48 12.96 13.49
CA THR A 314 -16.27 13.43 14.86
C THR A 314 -16.85 12.49 15.93
N SER A 315 -17.31 11.29 15.54
CA SER A 315 -17.89 10.32 16.45
C SER A 315 -16.97 9.97 17.62
N LYS A 316 -17.54 9.94 18.83
CA LYS A 316 -16.85 9.48 20.05
C LYS A 316 -16.59 7.98 20.04
N LEU A 317 -17.20 7.23 19.11
CA LEU A 317 -17.04 5.79 18.95
C LEU A 317 -15.86 5.42 18.05
N ARG A 318 -15.03 6.39 17.64
CA ARG A 318 -13.87 6.16 16.78
C ARG A 318 -12.88 5.16 17.36
N ARG A 319 -12.32 4.36 16.47
CA ARG A 319 -11.29 3.36 16.72
C ARG A 319 -10.06 3.68 15.87
N TYR A 320 -8.88 3.35 16.38
CA TYR A 320 -7.62 3.64 15.71
C TYR A 320 -6.94 2.36 15.28
N ARG A 321 -6.40 2.38 14.05
CA ARG A 321 -5.73 1.24 13.44
C ARG A 321 -4.58 1.71 12.59
N ILE A 322 -3.45 1.02 12.64
CA ILE A 322 -2.33 1.26 11.71
C ILE A 322 -2.76 0.79 10.32
N CYS A 323 -2.60 1.61 9.29
CA CYS A 323 -3.06 1.30 7.93
C CYS A 323 -2.28 0.14 7.31
N ASP A 324 -0.97 0.10 7.53
CA ASP A 324 -0.07 -0.91 6.98
C ASP A 324 -0.22 -2.26 7.72
N PRO A 325 -0.70 -3.33 7.05
CA PRO A 325 -0.87 -4.64 7.68
C PRO A 325 0.44 -5.20 8.24
N TYR A 326 1.57 -4.97 7.56
CA TYR A 326 2.88 -5.41 8.03
C TYR A 326 3.25 -4.73 9.34
N LEU A 327 3.06 -3.40 9.45
CA LEU A 327 3.38 -2.71 10.69
C LEU A 327 2.46 -3.15 11.83
N ARG A 328 1.17 -3.42 11.58
CA ARG A 328 0.28 -4.03 12.60
C ARG A 328 0.83 -5.37 13.08
N PHE A 329 1.23 -6.24 12.15
CA PHE A 329 1.83 -7.53 12.46
C PHE A 329 3.13 -7.36 13.25
N TRP A 330 3.99 -6.44 12.79
CA TRP A 330 5.30 -6.17 13.37
C TRP A 330 5.20 -5.67 14.80
N PHE A 331 4.34 -4.67 15.07
CA PHE A 331 4.12 -4.17 16.43
C PHE A 331 3.63 -5.26 17.38
N ARG A 332 2.74 -6.14 16.90
CA ARG A 332 2.19 -7.22 17.72
C ARG A 332 3.19 -8.34 17.99
N PHE A 333 3.76 -8.92 16.94
CA PHE A 333 4.48 -10.19 17.03
C PHE A 333 6.00 -10.05 17.03
N ILE A 334 6.52 -8.93 16.52
CA ILE A 334 7.95 -8.69 16.44
C ILE A 334 8.42 -7.77 17.56
N GLU A 335 7.88 -6.54 17.65
CA GLU A 335 8.35 -5.54 18.64
C GLU A 335 8.28 -6.08 20.07
N GLU A 336 7.15 -6.69 20.46
CA GLU A 336 6.96 -7.27 21.80
C GLU A 336 7.97 -8.39 22.13
N GLN A 337 8.53 -9.04 21.10
CA GLN A 337 9.38 -10.22 21.26
C GLN A 337 10.85 -9.96 20.90
N GLN A 338 11.23 -8.74 20.48
CA GLN A 338 12.60 -8.40 20.09
C GLN A 338 13.63 -8.80 21.16
N ALA A 339 13.35 -8.51 22.43
CA ALA A 339 14.26 -8.85 23.53
C ALA A 339 14.46 -10.38 23.70
N ASN A 340 13.44 -11.18 23.38
CA ASN A 340 13.54 -12.64 23.43
C ASN A 340 14.31 -13.17 22.21
N ILE A 341 14.07 -12.62 21.02
CA ILE A 341 14.81 -12.96 19.79
C ILE A 341 16.30 -12.66 19.97
N ALA A 342 16.64 -11.44 20.41
CA ALA A 342 18.01 -10.98 20.65
C ALA A 342 18.78 -11.85 21.65
N ARG A 343 18.08 -12.44 22.63
CA ARG A 343 18.68 -13.34 23.65
C ARG A 343 18.73 -14.80 23.21
N GLY A 344 18.45 -15.10 21.95
CA GLY A 344 18.45 -16.46 21.42
C GLY A 344 17.31 -17.32 21.96
N ARG A 345 16.16 -16.71 22.29
CA ARG A 345 14.94 -17.39 22.76
C ARG A 345 13.78 -17.28 21.76
N PRO A 346 13.96 -17.74 20.50
CA PRO A 346 12.90 -17.70 19.50
C PRO A 346 11.74 -18.62 19.85
N ASP A 347 11.94 -19.62 20.73
CA ASP A 347 10.89 -20.50 21.23
C ASP A 347 9.76 -19.73 21.95
N ILE A 348 10.11 -18.69 22.72
CA ILE A 348 9.13 -17.83 23.40
C ILE A 348 8.34 -17.02 22.36
N ALA A 349 9.04 -16.41 21.41
CA ALA A 349 8.44 -15.60 20.35
C ALA A 349 7.50 -16.42 19.46
N ARG A 350 7.92 -17.63 19.07
CA ARG A 350 7.11 -18.59 18.30
C ARG A 350 5.86 -19.01 19.06
N GLY A 351 6.01 -19.39 20.34
CA GLY A 351 4.87 -19.75 21.16
C GLY A 351 3.88 -18.61 21.34
N PHE A 352 4.37 -17.36 21.45
CA PHE A 352 3.54 -16.16 21.48
C PHE A 352 2.78 -15.95 20.17
N PHE A 353 3.46 -16.04 19.03
CA PHE A 353 2.84 -15.97 17.70
C PHE A 353 1.76 -17.06 17.53
N ASP A 354 2.08 -18.32 17.83
CA ASP A 354 1.16 -19.44 17.61
C ASP A 354 -0.14 -19.33 18.40
N ARG A 355 -0.08 -18.77 19.62
CA ARG A 355 -1.27 -18.54 20.46
C ARG A 355 -2.09 -17.34 19.98
N GLY A 356 -1.43 -16.25 19.58
CA GLY A 356 -2.11 -15.01 19.19
C GLY A 356 -2.57 -14.95 17.73
N TRP A 357 -1.97 -15.75 16.85
CA TRP A 357 -2.22 -15.71 15.42
C TRP A 357 -3.71 -15.90 15.05
N PRO A 358 -4.44 -16.91 15.58
CA PRO A 358 -5.82 -17.15 15.15
C PRO A 358 -6.77 -15.99 15.46
N SER A 359 -6.68 -15.40 16.66
CA SER A 359 -7.52 -14.27 17.08
C SER A 359 -7.15 -12.99 16.34
N TRP A 360 -5.85 -12.70 16.23
CA TRP A 360 -5.35 -11.52 15.53
C TRP A 360 -5.70 -11.56 14.04
N ARG A 361 -5.44 -12.69 13.37
CA ARG A 361 -5.70 -12.89 11.93
C ARG A 361 -7.17 -12.62 11.58
N GLY A 362 -8.09 -13.11 12.40
CA GLY A 362 -9.54 -12.94 12.18
C GLY A 362 -9.98 -11.47 12.12
N ARG A 363 -9.36 -10.59 12.91
CA ARG A 363 -9.62 -9.14 12.88
C ARG A 363 -8.75 -8.40 11.88
N ALA A 364 -7.50 -8.83 11.71
CA ALA A 364 -6.54 -8.17 10.86
C ALA A 364 -6.96 -8.22 9.38
N VAL A 365 -7.67 -9.27 8.96
CA VAL A 365 -8.16 -9.46 7.59
C VAL A 365 -9.36 -8.58 7.23
N GLU A 366 -10.14 -8.11 8.21
CA GLU A 366 -11.41 -7.41 7.97
C GLU A 366 -11.28 -6.22 6.99
N PRO A 367 -10.25 -5.34 7.08
CA PRO A 367 -10.10 -4.24 6.11
C PRO A 367 -9.86 -4.72 4.67
N LEU A 368 -9.13 -5.83 4.48
CA LEU A 368 -8.93 -6.41 3.15
C LEU A 368 -10.22 -7.03 2.61
N VAL A 369 -11.02 -7.68 3.48
CA VAL A 369 -12.34 -8.20 3.12
C VAL A 369 -13.28 -7.06 2.73
N GLN A 370 -13.30 -5.96 3.50
CA GLN A 370 -14.11 -4.77 3.19
C GLN A 370 -13.70 -4.15 1.85
N GLU A 371 -12.40 -4.07 1.58
CA GLU A 371 -11.91 -3.61 0.27
C GLU A 371 -12.34 -4.54 -0.87
N ALA A 372 -12.24 -5.86 -0.68
CA ALA A 372 -12.72 -6.83 -1.67
C ALA A 372 -14.22 -6.67 -1.94
N VAL A 373 -15.03 -6.59 -0.88
CA VAL A 373 -16.49 -6.40 -1.00
C VAL A 373 -16.81 -5.08 -1.71
N SER A 374 -16.09 -3.99 -1.41
CA SER A 374 -16.25 -2.70 -2.08
C SER A 374 -15.96 -2.80 -3.59
N ARG A 375 -14.92 -3.54 -3.97
CA ARG A 375 -14.53 -3.77 -5.38
C ARG A 375 -15.52 -4.67 -6.12
N LEU A 376 -16.03 -5.70 -5.45
CA LEU A 376 -17.01 -6.64 -5.98
C LEU A 376 -18.45 -6.10 -5.95
N ALA A 377 -18.72 -5.01 -5.22
CA ALA A 377 -20.06 -4.46 -5.05
C ALA A 377 -20.86 -4.29 -6.37
N PRO A 378 -20.26 -3.87 -7.51
CA PRO A 378 -20.98 -3.78 -8.79
C PRO A 378 -21.46 -5.13 -9.34
N GLU A 379 -20.86 -6.24 -8.93
CA GLU A 379 -21.11 -7.59 -9.43
C GLU A 379 -21.95 -8.44 -8.46
N LEU A 380 -21.99 -8.06 -7.18
CA LEU A 380 -22.77 -8.76 -6.17
C LEU A 380 -24.26 -8.50 -6.37
N ALA A 381 -25.04 -9.55 -6.65
CA ALA A 381 -26.45 -9.44 -7.02
C ALA A 381 -27.35 -8.58 -6.08
N PRO A 382 -27.18 -8.59 -4.74
CA PRO A 382 -27.94 -7.70 -3.85
C PRO A 382 -27.56 -6.21 -3.95
N LEU A 383 -26.40 -5.89 -4.52
CA LEU A 383 -25.82 -4.54 -4.60
C LEU A 383 -25.80 -3.99 -6.03
N ALA A 384 -25.61 -4.85 -7.03
CA ALA A 384 -25.51 -4.51 -8.45
C ALA A 384 -26.69 -3.66 -8.99
N PRO A 385 -27.97 -3.90 -8.61
CA PRO A 385 -29.11 -3.14 -9.12
C PRO A 385 -29.17 -1.69 -8.64
N LEU A 386 -28.38 -1.31 -7.62
CA LEU A 386 -28.58 -0.08 -6.87
C LEU A 386 -27.75 1.10 -7.37
N GLY A 387 -26.94 0.91 -8.41
CA GLY A 387 -26.26 2.00 -9.14
C GLY A 387 -25.20 2.78 -8.35
N GLY A 388 -24.89 2.35 -7.12
CA GLY A 388 -23.84 2.92 -6.29
C GLY A 388 -23.97 2.55 -4.80
N THR A 389 -22.86 2.19 -4.17
CA THR A 389 -22.76 1.96 -2.72
C THR A 389 -21.97 3.08 -2.07
N GLY A 390 -22.32 3.44 -0.82
CA GLY A 390 -21.44 4.28 -0.01
C GLY A 390 -20.21 3.49 0.47
N GLN A 391 -19.38 4.14 1.29
CA GLN A 391 -18.16 3.51 1.80
C GLN A 391 -18.47 2.29 2.69
N VAL A 392 -18.00 1.12 2.27
CA VAL A 392 -18.04 -0.13 3.06
C VAL A 392 -17.20 0.04 4.31
N GLY A 393 -17.72 -0.40 5.46
CA GLY A 393 -16.99 -0.37 6.73
C GLY A 393 -17.67 -1.26 7.78
N SER A 394 -17.32 -1.11 9.05
CA SER A 394 -17.94 -1.85 10.15
C SER A 394 -18.93 -1.00 10.94
N TRP A 395 -19.74 -1.64 11.78
CA TRP A 395 -20.58 -0.94 12.75
C TRP A 395 -20.42 -1.56 14.13
N TRP A 396 -20.41 -0.72 15.18
CA TRP A 396 -20.42 -1.15 16.56
C TRP A 396 -21.21 -0.17 17.43
N ASN A 397 -21.77 -0.67 18.52
CA ASN A 397 -22.48 0.15 19.50
C ASN A 397 -21.54 0.68 20.61
N ARG A 398 -22.08 1.56 21.46
CA ARG A 398 -21.30 2.32 22.45
C ARG A 398 -20.68 1.47 23.55
N ASP A 399 -21.37 0.42 23.97
CA ASP A 399 -20.94 -0.54 24.99
C ASP A 399 -20.14 -1.71 24.39
N ASN A 400 -19.92 -1.73 23.06
CA ASN A 400 -19.27 -2.81 22.31
C ASN A 400 -19.93 -4.18 22.50
N SER A 401 -21.21 -4.24 22.89
CA SER A 401 -21.94 -5.51 23.00
C SER A 401 -22.35 -6.09 21.65
N ARG A 402 -22.38 -5.24 20.60
CA ARG A 402 -22.69 -5.64 19.22
C ARG A 402 -21.73 -5.01 18.24
N GLU A 403 -21.24 -5.82 17.31
CA GLU A 403 -20.32 -5.43 16.25
C GLU A 403 -20.63 -6.23 14.99
N TYR A 404 -20.66 -5.54 13.85
CA TYR A 404 -20.85 -6.11 12.53
C TYR A 404 -19.68 -5.71 11.65
N ASP A 405 -18.97 -6.70 11.15
CA ASP A 405 -17.66 -6.54 10.53
C ASP A 405 -17.77 -5.84 9.17
N ILE A 406 -18.89 -6.02 8.46
CA ILE A 406 -19.18 -5.42 7.14
C ILE A 406 -20.57 -4.79 7.16
N VAL A 407 -20.66 -3.54 6.74
CA VAL A 407 -21.89 -2.79 6.52
C VAL A 407 -21.73 -2.00 5.24
N VAL A 408 -22.63 -2.21 4.29
CA VAL A 408 -22.66 -1.49 3.00
C VAL A 408 -23.83 -0.52 3.02
N PRO A 409 -23.59 0.80 3.14
CA PRO A 409 -24.66 1.78 3.04
C PRO A 409 -25.07 2.01 1.58
N ALA A 410 -26.32 2.43 1.38
CA ALA A 410 -26.74 3.00 0.10
C ALA A 410 -25.95 4.29 -0.20
N ALA A 411 -25.80 4.64 -1.48
CA ALA A 411 -25.11 5.88 -1.87
C ALA A 411 -25.74 7.14 -1.29
N SER A 412 -27.05 7.12 -1.05
CA SER A 412 -27.79 8.22 -0.44
C SER A 412 -28.79 7.73 0.62
N GLY A 413 -29.11 8.60 1.57
CA GLY A 413 -30.00 8.27 2.70
C GLY A 413 -29.30 7.49 3.80
N ASN A 414 -30.11 6.91 4.70
CA ASN A 414 -29.62 6.16 5.86
C ASN A 414 -29.78 4.64 5.73
N THR A 415 -30.24 4.15 4.57
CA THR A 415 -30.45 2.72 4.33
C THR A 415 -29.12 1.96 4.29
N LYS A 416 -29.10 0.76 4.87
CA LYS A 416 -28.00 -0.20 4.75
C LYS A 416 -28.48 -1.34 3.86
N LEU A 417 -27.68 -1.62 2.84
CA LEU A 417 -28.00 -2.59 1.79
C LEU A 417 -27.56 -3.99 2.18
N LEU A 418 -26.46 -4.09 2.92
CA LEU A 418 -25.86 -5.35 3.32
C LEU A 418 -25.24 -5.24 4.71
N LEU A 419 -25.42 -6.29 5.50
CA LEU A 419 -24.71 -6.57 6.73
C LEU A 419 -23.91 -7.85 6.55
N GLY A 420 -22.68 -7.89 7.03
CA GLY A 420 -21.85 -9.08 6.93
C GLY A 420 -21.02 -9.34 8.17
N SER A 421 -20.68 -10.61 8.36
CA SER A 421 -19.73 -11.04 9.39
C SER A 421 -18.61 -11.87 8.80
N VAL A 422 -17.41 -11.62 9.29
CA VAL A 422 -16.18 -12.30 8.90
C VAL A 422 -15.84 -13.34 9.96
N LYS A 423 -15.83 -14.62 9.55
CA LYS A 423 -15.36 -15.75 10.36
C LYS A 423 -14.18 -16.39 9.64
N TRP A 424 -12.99 -15.84 9.84
CA TRP A 424 -11.76 -16.29 9.17
C TRP A 424 -11.22 -17.60 9.75
N ARG A 425 -11.94 -18.70 9.52
CA ARG A 425 -11.68 -20.05 10.04
C ARG A 425 -11.68 -21.03 8.86
N GLU A 426 -10.63 -21.83 8.73
CA GLU A 426 -10.51 -22.82 7.64
C GLU A 426 -11.15 -24.17 7.98
N ASN A 427 -11.25 -24.51 9.27
CA ASN A 427 -11.73 -25.82 9.71
C ASN A 427 -13.11 -25.77 10.37
N LYS A 428 -13.76 -24.60 10.39
CA LYS A 428 -15.08 -24.43 11.03
C LYS A 428 -15.95 -23.54 10.16
N PRO A 429 -16.99 -24.09 9.51
CA PRO A 429 -17.88 -23.33 8.65
C PRO A 429 -18.68 -22.30 9.46
N PHE A 430 -19.18 -21.29 8.76
CA PHE A 430 -20.12 -20.32 9.30
C PHE A 430 -21.41 -21.03 9.75
N CYS A 431 -21.71 -20.99 11.04
CA CYS A 431 -22.76 -21.83 11.64
C CYS A 431 -24.05 -21.05 11.94
N ALA A 432 -25.12 -21.76 12.33
CA ALA A 432 -26.41 -21.15 12.65
C ALA A 432 -26.30 -20.06 13.72
N ARG A 433 -25.45 -20.24 14.74
CA ARG A 433 -25.21 -19.21 15.76
C ARG A 433 -24.57 -17.95 15.19
N ASP A 434 -23.67 -18.08 14.23
CA ASP A 434 -23.06 -16.92 13.56
C ASP A 434 -24.13 -16.18 12.72
N LEU A 435 -25.05 -16.92 12.08
CA LEU A 435 -26.19 -16.36 11.34
C LEU A 435 -27.19 -15.64 12.26
N ASP A 436 -27.58 -16.27 13.38
CA ASP A 436 -28.51 -15.65 14.34
C ASP A 436 -27.96 -14.30 14.82
N HIS A 437 -26.67 -14.26 15.18
CA HIS A 437 -26.01 -13.03 15.58
C HIS A 437 -25.99 -11.97 14.46
N LEU A 438 -25.72 -12.37 13.22
CA LEU A 438 -25.73 -11.49 12.06
C LEU A 438 -27.14 -10.94 11.76
N ALA A 439 -28.16 -11.78 11.88
CA ALA A 439 -29.56 -11.43 11.64
C ALA A 439 -30.10 -10.42 12.67
N GLU A 440 -29.64 -10.48 13.93
CA GLU A 440 -29.92 -9.43 14.94
C GLU A 440 -29.50 -8.03 14.46
N GLY A 441 -28.54 -7.95 13.53
CA GLY A 441 -28.05 -6.70 12.95
C GLY A 441 -29.12 -5.90 12.22
N ARG A 442 -30.12 -6.58 11.63
CA ARG A 442 -31.26 -5.91 10.97
C ARG A 442 -32.06 -5.02 11.93
N ALA A 443 -32.12 -5.42 13.21
CA ALA A 443 -32.76 -4.64 14.27
C ALA A 443 -31.77 -3.68 14.97
N ALA A 444 -30.51 -4.07 15.10
CA ALA A 444 -29.51 -3.29 15.86
C ALA A 444 -28.91 -2.11 15.07
N VAL A 445 -28.71 -2.26 13.75
CA VAL A 445 -28.06 -1.26 12.91
C VAL A 445 -29.11 -0.33 12.28
N PRO A 446 -29.04 1.00 12.52
CA PRO A 446 -30.00 1.93 11.95
C PRO A 446 -30.05 1.88 10.42
N GLY A 447 -31.26 1.66 9.87
CA GLY A 447 -31.52 1.59 8.44
C GLY A 447 -31.24 0.23 7.79
N ALA A 448 -30.98 -0.82 8.57
CA ALA A 448 -30.61 -2.15 8.06
C ALA A 448 -31.72 -3.20 8.08
N ALA A 449 -32.99 -2.81 8.29
CA ALA A 449 -34.11 -3.75 8.45
C ALA A 449 -34.22 -4.76 7.29
N GLU A 450 -34.00 -4.29 6.06
CA GLU A 450 -34.07 -5.09 4.83
C GLU A 450 -32.68 -5.45 4.27
N ALA A 451 -31.60 -5.27 5.05
CA ALA A 451 -30.25 -5.51 4.58
C ALA A 451 -30.03 -6.99 4.26
N ALA A 452 -29.40 -7.29 3.13
CA ALA A 452 -28.92 -8.63 2.80
C ALA A 452 -27.84 -9.07 3.79
N LEU A 453 -27.77 -10.37 4.09
CA LEU A 453 -26.81 -10.97 5.00
C LEU A 453 -25.66 -11.65 4.23
N LEU A 454 -24.43 -11.22 4.53
CA LEU A 454 -23.21 -11.75 3.94
C LEU A 454 -22.40 -12.55 4.98
N ALA A 455 -22.12 -13.81 4.69
CA ALA A 455 -21.14 -14.60 5.42
C ALA A 455 -19.81 -14.62 4.67
N VAL A 456 -18.72 -14.23 5.34
CA VAL A 456 -17.36 -14.42 4.83
C VAL A 456 -16.66 -15.47 5.67
N CYS A 457 -16.37 -16.64 5.10
CA CYS A 457 -15.74 -17.74 5.81
C CYS A 457 -14.92 -18.64 4.87
N PRO A 458 -13.62 -18.86 5.14
CA PRO A 458 -12.80 -19.81 4.37
C PRO A 458 -13.38 -21.22 4.30
N ALA A 459 -14.00 -21.70 5.38
CA ALA A 459 -14.65 -23.00 5.43
C ALA A 459 -16.06 -23.03 4.81
N GLY A 460 -16.54 -21.94 4.21
CA GLY A 460 -17.90 -21.82 3.69
C GLY A 460 -18.96 -21.76 4.79
N THR A 461 -20.20 -22.13 4.44
CA THR A 461 -21.35 -22.19 5.36
C THR A 461 -21.66 -23.64 5.76
N ALA A 462 -22.19 -23.82 6.97
CA ALA A 462 -22.61 -25.14 7.44
C ALA A 462 -23.92 -25.58 6.77
N ASP A 463 -24.17 -26.89 6.71
CA ASP A 463 -25.42 -27.44 6.17
C ASP A 463 -26.65 -26.83 6.87
N GLY A 464 -27.64 -26.43 6.07
CA GLY A 464 -28.87 -25.80 6.56
C GLY A 464 -28.75 -24.33 6.95
N VAL A 465 -27.55 -23.73 6.89
CA VAL A 465 -27.36 -22.29 7.11
C VAL A 465 -27.50 -21.56 5.76
N VAL A 466 -28.60 -20.81 5.60
CA VAL A 466 -28.89 -20.05 4.38
C VAL A 466 -28.64 -18.56 4.64
N VAL A 467 -27.74 -17.97 3.85
CA VAL A 467 -27.42 -16.54 3.82
C VAL A 467 -27.66 -15.99 2.43
N ASP A 468 -27.89 -14.68 2.32
CA ASP A 468 -28.14 -14.04 1.02
C ASP A 468 -26.88 -14.08 0.14
N LEU A 469 -25.69 -13.99 0.76
CA LEU A 469 -24.40 -14.13 0.10
C LEU A 469 -23.41 -14.90 0.98
N SER A 470 -22.60 -15.75 0.36
CA SER A 470 -21.43 -16.36 0.98
C SER A 470 -20.21 -16.07 0.11
N LEU A 471 -19.14 -15.57 0.72
CA LEU A 471 -17.86 -15.35 0.05
C LEU A 471 -16.76 -16.15 0.74
N THR A 472 -16.00 -16.87 -0.07
CA THR A 472 -14.77 -17.55 0.29
C THR A 472 -13.55 -16.68 -0.07
N PRO A 473 -12.34 -17.00 0.42
CA PRO A 473 -11.13 -16.31 0.00
C PRO A 473 -10.89 -16.32 -1.51
N GLU A 474 -11.35 -17.34 -2.24
CA GLU A 474 -11.27 -17.38 -3.70
C GLU A 474 -12.12 -16.28 -4.34
N ASP A 475 -13.38 -16.14 -3.90
CA ASP A 475 -14.28 -15.07 -4.37
C ASP A 475 -13.68 -13.68 -4.06
N LEU A 476 -13.08 -13.52 -2.87
CA LEU A 476 -12.46 -12.27 -2.48
C LEU A 476 -11.23 -11.94 -3.33
N LEU A 477 -10.41 -12.92 -3.73
CA LEU A 477 -9.25 -12.68 -4.60
C LEU A 477 -9.64 -12.16 -5.99
N ALA A 478 -10.81 -12.56 -6.50
CA ALA A 478 -11.32 -12.09 -7.78
C ALA A 478 -11.43 -10.55 -7.83
N ALA A 479 -11.64 -9.90 -6.68
CA ALA A 479 -11.73 -8.44 -6.53
C ALA A 479 -10.51 -7.65 -7.05
N TRP A 480 -9.34 -8.29 -7.16
CA TRP A 480 -8.10 -7.67 -7.66
C TRP A 480 -7.57 -8.29 -8.95
N SER A 481 -8.34 -9.20 -9.57
CA SER A 481 -7.95 -9.88 -10.81
C SER A 481 -8.35 -9.12 -12.09
N VAL A 482 -8.93 -7.91 -11.94
CA VAL A 482 -9.47 -7.06 -13.02
C VAL A 482 -8.49 -5.96 -13.42
#